data_AF-Q8R3U5-F1
#
_entry.id   AF-Q8R3U5-F1
#
_cell.length_a   1.000
_cell.length_b   1.000
_cell.length_c   1.000
_cell.angle_alpha   90.00
_cell.angle_beta   90.00
_cell.angle_gamma   90.00
#
_symmetry.space_group_name_H-M   'P 1'
#
loop_
_entity.id
_entity.type
_entity.pdbx_description
1 polymer ?
#
loop_
_entity_poly.entity_id
_entity_poly.type
_entity_poly.pdbx_seq_one_letter_code
_entity_poly.pdbx_strand_id
1 'polypeptide(L)'
;TVIEYVKPADLKKDMNETFREKFPHIKLTLSKIRSLKREMRNLSEECSLEPVTVSMAYVYFEKLVLQGKLNKQNRKLCAGACVLLAAKISSDLRKSEVKQLIDKLEERFRFNRKDLIGFEFTVLVALELALYLPENQVLPHYRRLTQQF
;
A
#
# COMPACT_ATOMS: atom_id res chain seq x y z
N THR A 1 -7.24 20.63 -30.47
CA THR A 1 -6.77 19.26 -30.77
C THR A 1 -7.89 18.30 -30.42
N VAL A 2 -8.36 17.51 -31.39
CA VAL A 2 -9.37 16.47 -31.13
C VAL A 2 -8.68 15.38 -30.32
N ILE A 3 -9.13 15.17 -29.08
CA ILE A 3 -8.65 14.06 -28.25
C ILE A 3 -9.40 12.82 -28.74
N GLU A 4 -8.70 11.92 -29.43
CA GLU A 4 -9.31 10.66 -29.85
C GLU A 4 -9.82 9.89 -28.63
N TYR A 5 -11.06 9.39 -28.73
CA TYR A 5 -11.64 8.56 -27.70
C TYR A 5 -10.89 7.22 -27.64
N VAL A 6 -10.11 7.03 -26.58
CA VAL A 6 -9.44 5.76 -26.29
C VAL A 6 -10.33 4.94 -25.35
N LYS A 7 -10.57 3.67 -25.67
CA LYS A 7 -11.34 2.79 -24.78
C LYS A 7 -10.59 2.63 -23.45
N PRO A 8 -11.28 2.64 -22.29
CA PRO A 8 -10.63 2.50 -20.99
C PRO A 8 -9.75 1.24 -20.83
N ALA A 9 -10.07 0.16 -21.55
CA ALA A 9 -9.29 -1.07 -21.57
C ALA A 9 -7.93 -0.88 -22.25
N ASP A 10 -7.90 -0.13 -23.36
CA ASP A 10 -6.70 0.16 -24.14
C ASP A 10 -5.77 1.09 -23.35
N LEU A 11 -6.32 2.19 -22.78
CA LEU A 11 -5.55 3.07 -21.91
C LEU A 11 -4.94 2.32 -20.72
N LYS A 12 -5.69 1.41 -20.09
CA LYS A 12 -5.16 0.57 -18.99
C LYS A 12 -4.04 -0.34 -19.46
N LYS A 13 -4.14 -0.90 -20.67
CA LYS A 13 -3.11 -1.75 -21.28
C LYS A 13 -1.84 -0.93 -21.50
N ASP A 14 -1.94 0.21 -22.19
CA ASP A 14 -0.82 1.10 -22.50
C ASP A 14 -0.10 1.57 -21.22
N MET A 15 -0.86 1.94 -20.19
CA MET A 15 -0.28 2.31 -18.89
C MET A 15 0.48 1.17 -18.21
N ASN A 16 0.00 -0.08 -18.32
CA ASN A 16 0.71 -1.23 -17.77
C ASN A 16 1.95 -1.58 -18.60
N GLU A 17 1.90 -1.42 -19.92
CA GLU A 17 3.03 -1.65 -20.83
C GLU A 17 4.13 -0.62 -20.57
N THR A 18 3.81 0.67 -20.56
CA THR A 18 4.74 1.76 -20.20
C THR A 18 5.37 1.52 -18.82
N PHE A 19 4.58 1.08 -17.84
CA PHE A 19 5.09 0.77 -16.51
C PHE A 19 6.06 -0.42 -16.53
N ARG A 20 5.75 -1.47 -17.29
CA ARG A 20 6.60 -2.66 -17.41
C ARG A 20 7.90 -2.35 -18.14
N GLU A 21 7.88 -1.51 -19.16
CA GLU A 21 9.07 -1.03 -19.86
C GLU A 21 9.97 -0.24 -18.91
N LYS A 22 9.39 0.66 -18.11
CA LYS A 22 10.14 1.47 -17.14
C LYS A 22 10.67 0.66 -15.95
N PHE A 23 9.94 -0.35 -15.51
CA PHE A 23 10.25 -1.15 -14.32
C PHE A 23 10.15 -2.66 -14.59
N PRO A 24 11.03 -3.23 -15.42
CA PRO A 24 10.91 -4.62 -15.87
C PRO A 24 11.09 -5.65 -14.75
N HIS A 25 11.76 -5.28 -13.65
CA HIS A 25 11.96 -6.14 -12.48
C HIS A 25 10.72 -6.24 -11.57
N ILE A 26 9.75 -5.31 -11.70
CA ILE A 26 8.55 -5.31 -10.87
C ILE A 26 7.56 -6.35 -11.42
N LYS A 27 7.30 -7.40 -10.61
CA LYS A 27 6.44 -8.53 -11.02
C LYS A 27 4.93 -8.22 -10.99
N LEU A 28 4.54 -7.03 -10.53
CA LEU A 28 3.14 -6.58 -10.48
C LEU A 28 2.86 -5.53 -11.54
N THR A 29 1.65 -5.55 -12.08
CA THR A 29 1.17 -4.49 -12.96
C THR A 29 0.80 -3.23 -12.17
N LEU A 30 0.93 -2.06 -12.81
CA LEU A 30 0.53 -0.77 -12.23
C LEU A 30 -0.92 -0.78 -11.76
N SER A 31 -1.82 -1.36 -12.56
CA SER A 31 -3.23 -1.51 -12.18
C SER A 31 -3.42 -2.35 -10.90
N LYS A 32 -2.60 -3.37 -10.67
CA LYS A 32 -2.66 -4.17 -9.43
C LYS A 32 -2.13 -3.39 -8.22
N ILE A 33 -1.06 -2.62 -8.38
CA ILE A 33 -0.51 -1.74 -7.34
C ILE A 33 -1.57 -0.71 -6.92
N ARG A 34 -2.22 -0.05 -7.88
CA ARG A 34 -3.30 0.92 -7.61
C ARG A 34 -4.51 0.28 -6.93
N SER A 35 -4.88 -0.94 -7.31
CA SER A 35 -5.95 -1.70 -6.66
C SER A 35 -5.64 -1.96 -5.19
N LEU A 36 -4.42 -2.42 -4.88
CA LEU A 36 -4.01 -2.70 -3.50
C LEU A 36 -3.97 -1.43 -2.64
N LYS A 37 -3.45 -0.32 -3.18
CA LYS A 37 -3.49 0.97 -2.48
C LYS A 37 -4.92 1.40 -2.15
N ARG A 38 -5.87 1.21 -3.07
CA ARG A 38 -7.29 1.50 -2.82
C ARG A 38 -7.85 0.61 -1.71
N GLU A 39 -7.56 -0.69 -1.72
CA GLU A 39 -7.96 -1.61 -0.65
C GLU A 39 -7.36 -1.19 0.71
N MET A 40 -6.07 -0.79 0.75
CA MET A 40 -5.42 -0.27 1.96
C MET A 40 -6.13 0.96 2.50
N ARG A 41 -6.47 1.92 1.65
CA ARG A 41 -7.21 3.14 2.04
C ARG A 41 -8.58 2.79 2.60
N ASN A 42 -9.39 2.02 1.86
CA ASN A 42 -10.76 1.71 2.28
C ASN A 42 -10.78 1.01 3.65
N LEU A 43 -9.89 0.03 3.86
CA LEU A 43 -9.74 -0.62 5.16
C LEU A 43 -9.32 0.37 6.26
N SER A 44 -8.41 1.28 5.94
CA SER A 44 -7.90 2.26 6.91
C SER A 44 -8.99 3.24 7.34
N GLU A 45 -9.85 3.68 6.40
CA GLU A 45 -11.03 4.50 6.67
C GLU A 45 -12.04 3.76 7.56
N GLU A 46 -12.29 2.46 7.28
CA GLU A 46 -13.14 1.61 8.13
C GLU A 46 -12.60 1.43 9.56
N CYS A 47 -11.28 1.56 9.74
CA CYS A 47 -10.60 1.48 11.03
C CYS A 47 -10.33 2.86 11.65
N SER A 48 -10.86 3.94 11.06
CA SER A 48 -10.66 5.33 11.50
C SER A 48 -9.19 5.73 11.63
N LEU A 49 -8.30 5.15 10.81
CA LEU A 49 -6.89 5.55 10.78
C LEU A 49 -6.76 6.93 10.14
N GLU A 50 -5.89 7.77 10.71
CA GLU A 50 -5.66 9.11 10.19
C GLU A 50 -5.09 9.09 8.76
N PRO A 51 -5.39 10.10 7.92
CA PRO A 51 -4.87 10.17 6.55
C PRO A 51 -3.34 10.17 6.47
N VAL A 52 -2.65 10.67 7.51
CA VAL A 52 -1.18 10.62 7.59
C VAL A 52 -0.67 9.17 7.74
N THR A 53 -1.34 8.34 8.55
CA THR A 53 -1.06 6.91 8.70
C THR A 53 -1.18 6.17 7.36
N VAL A 54 -2.24 6.44 6.60
CA VAL A 54 -2.44 5.85 5.26
C VAL A 54 -1.36 6.33 4.27
N SER A 55 -0.96 7.59 4.39
CA SER A 55 0.11 8.18 3.57
C SER A 55 1.45 7.49 3.83
N MET A 56 1.79 7.22 5.10
CA MET A 56 2.99 6.47 5.47
C MET A 56 2.94 5.03 4.93
N ALA A 57 1.80 4.34 5.09
CA ALA A 57 1.61 3.00 4.55
C ALA A 57 1.81 2.94 3.02
N TYR A 58 1.36 3.96 2.30
CA TYR A 58 1.61 4.11 0.86
C TYR A 58 3.09 4.24 0.53
N VAL A 59 3.84 5.08 1.26
CA VAL A 59 5.28 5.23 1.04
C VAL A 59 6.01 3.91 1.29
N TYR A 60 5.70 3.21 2.37
CA TYR A 60 6.28 1.89 2.65
C TYR A 60 6.00 0.90 1.52
N PHE A 61 4.74 0.79 1.10
CA PHE A 61 4.33 -0.13 0.05
C PHE A 61 5.01 0.20 -1.30
N GLU A 62 5.11 1.49 -1.65
CA GLU A 62 5.79 1.94 -2.87
C GLU A 62 7.30 1.67 -2.84
N LYS A 63 7.97 1.84 -1.69
CA LYS A 63 9.38 1.44 -1.53
C LYS A 63 9.59 -0.04 -1.85
N LEU A 64 8.78 -0.93 -1.27
CA LEU A 64 8.85 -2.36 -1.55
C LEU A 64 8.56 -2.72 -3.01
N VAL A 65 7.61 -2.01 -3.63
CA VAL A 65 7.27 -2.15 -5.06
C VAL A 65 8.48 -1.78 -5.91
N LEU A 66 9.07 -0.61 -5.68
CA LEU A 66 10.21 -0.10 -6.47
C LEU A 66 11.47 -0.95 -6.30
N GLN A 67 11.68 -1.52 -5.12
CA GLN A 67 12.73 -2.52 -4.85
C GLN A 67 12.46 -3.90 -5.49
N GLY A 68 11.31 -4.12 -6.14
CA GLY A 68 10.95 -5.39 -6.77
C GLY A 68 10.66 -6.53 -5.77
N LYS A 69 10.36 -6.21 -4.51
CA LYS A 69 10.13 -7.22 -3.45
C LYS A 69 8.77 -7.91 -3.54
N LEU A 70 7.84 -7.38 -4.35
CA LEU A 70 6.47 -7.89 -4.46
C LEU A 70 6.27 -8.88 -5.61
N ASN A 71 5.46 -9.89 -5.35
CA ASN A 71 5.00 -10.89 -6.31
C ASN A 71 3.53 -11.30 -6.02
N LYS A 72 2.99 -12.25 -6.80
CA LYS A 72 1.59 -12.69 -6.67
C LYS A 72 1.25 -13.23 -5.28
N GLN A 73 2.19 -13.93 -4.63
CA GLN A 73 2.00 -14.61 -3.35
C GLN A 73 2.07 -13.63 -2.17
N ASN A 74 3.04 -12.72 -2.16
CA ASN A 74 3.28 -11.85 -1.00
C ASN A 74 2.62 -10.46 -1.06
N ARG A 75 2.17 -9.98 -2.24
CA ARG A 75 1.69 -8.59 -2.43
C ARG A 75 0.65 -8.11 -1.43
N LYS A 76 -0.22 -9.03 -0.97
CA LYS A 76 -1.27 -8.73 0.00
C LYS A 76 -0.73 -8.67 1.43
N LEU A 77 0.16 -9.59 1.80
CA LEU A 77 0.89 -9.54 3.07
C LEU A 77 1.74 -8.27 3.16
N CYS A 78 2.44 -7.88 2.08
CA CYS A 78 3.16 -6.60 2.03
C CYS A 78 2.22 -5.42 2.27
N ALA A 79 1.07 -5.35 1.58
CA ALA A 79 0.10 -4.27 1.76
C ALA A 79 -0.41 -4.20 3.20
N GLY A 80 -0.81 -5.35 3.78
CA GLY A 80 -1.31 -5.41 5.15
C GLY A 80 -0.25 -5.08 6.19
N ALA A 81 0.98 -5.57 6.02
CA ALA A 81 2.10 -5.25 6.91
C ALA A 81 2.48 -3.77 6.83
N CYS A 82 2.44 -3.13 5.66
CA CYS A 82 2.66 -1.69 5.55
C CYS A 82 1.62 -0.87 6.32
N VAL A 83 0.34 -1.27 6.27
CA VAL A 83 -0.71 -0.61 7.07
C VAL A 83 -0.49 -0.84 8.56
N LEU A 84 -0.21 -2.08 8.97
CA LEU A 84 0.02 -2.44 10.36
C LEU A 84 1.22 -1.69 10.95
N LEU A 85 2.35 -1.64 10.24
CA LEU A 85 3.55 -0.92 10.67
C LEU A 85 3.32 0.58 10.75
N ALA A 86 2.62 1.16 9.77
CA ALA A 86 2.26 2.58 9.80
C ALA A 86 1.41 2.88 11.03
N ALA A 87 0.32 2.13 11.25
CA ALA A 87 -0.58 2.35 12.37
C ALA A 87 0.12 2.17 13.73
N LYS A 88 1.06 1.22 13.85
CA LYS A 88 1.86 1.03 15.07
C LYS A 88 2.82 2.20 15.37
N ILE A 89 3.32 2.91 14.37
CA ILE A 89 4.32 3.97 14.56
C ILE A 89 3.71 5.38 14.59
N SER A 90 2.58 5.60 13.91
CA SER A 90 1.94 6.91 13.80
C SER A 90 0.81 7.13 14.80
N SER A 91 0.35 6.07 15.47
CA SER A 91 -0.78 6.14 16.39
C SER A 91 -0.45 5.41 17.70
N ASP A 92 -0.89 5.96 18.83
CA ASP A 92 -0.76 5.32 20.14
C ASP A 92 -1.83 4.23 20.30
N LEU A 93 -1.79 3.22 19.42
CA LEU A 93 -2.78 2.15 19.39
C LEU A 93 -2.66 1.27 20.62
N ARG A 94 -3.78 1.12 21.32
CA ARG A 94 -3.94 0.12 22.37
C ARG A 94 -3.92 -1.27 21.76
N LYS A 95 -3.54 -2.26 22.57
CA LYS A 95 -3.49 -3.68 22.18
C LYS A 95 -4.81 -4.19 21.55
N SER A 96 -5.95 -3.71 22.03
CA SER A 96 -7.28 -4.05 21.48
C SER A 96 -7.47 -3.53 20.05
N GLU A 97 -7.02 -2.31 19.77
CA GLU A 97 -7.16 -1.68 18.45
C GLU A 97 -6.22 -2.35 17.44
N VAL A 98 -5.01 -2.70 17.85
CA VAL A 98 -4.09 -3.51 17.02
C VAL A 98 -4.72 -4.85 16.65
N LYS A 99 -5.39 -5.52 17.60
CA LYS A 99 -6.08 -6.79 17.33
C LYS A 99 -7.20 -6.60 16.31
N GLN A 100 -8.04 -5.58 16.48
CA GLN A 100 -9.12 -5.24 15.54
C GLN A 100 -8.59 -4.94 14.14
N LEU A 101 -7.49 -4.20 14.03
CA LEU A 101 -6.83 -3.91 12.76
C LEU A 101 -6.34 -5.20 12.08
N ILE A 102 -5.70 -6.11 12.83
CA ILE A 102 -5.26 -7.41 12.30
C ILE A 102 -6.46 -8.25 11.82
N ASP A 103 -7.55 -8.29 12.57
CA ASP A 103 -8.77 -9.02 12.20
C ASP A 103 -9.35 -8.47 10.86
N LYS A 104 -9.40 -7.14 10.71
CA LYS A 104 -9.85 -6.48 9.47
C LYS A 104 -8.91 -6.72 8.29
N LEU A 105 -7.60 -6.71 8.54
CA LEU A 105 -6.58 -7.00 7.52
C LEU A 105 -6.68 -8.44 7.00
N GLU A 106 -6.84 -9.41 7.90
CA GLU A 106 -7.07 -10.82 7.57
C GLU A 106 -8.32 -10.99 6.70
N GLU A 107 -9.44 -10.37 7.07
CA GLU A 107 -10.69 -10.41 6.30
C GLU A 107 -10.54 -9.78 4.90
N ARG A 108 -10.07 -8.52 4.82
CA ARG A 108 -10.00 -7.78 3.56
C ARG A 108 -9.01 -8.38 2.58
N PHE A 109 -7.82 -8.73 3.04
CA PHE A 109 -6.78 -9.26 2.17
C PHE A 109 -6.86 -10.78 2.00
N ARG A 110 -7.64 -11.50 2.82
CA ARG A 110 -7.81 -12.96 2.75
C ARG A 110 -6.48 -13.71 2.91
N PHE A 111 -5.74 -13.39 3.97
CA PHE A 111 -4.56 -14.14 4.42
C PHE A 111 -4.72 -14.54 5.89
N ASN A 112 -3.89 -15.43 6.41
CA ASN A 112 -3.94 -15.77 7.84
C ASN A 112 -3.23 -14.69 8.68
N ARG A 113 -3.78 -14.34 9.85
CA ARG A 113 -3.12 -13.41 10.79
C ARG A 113 -1.72 -13.86 11.21
N LYS A 114 -1.47 -15.18 11.32
CA LYS A 114 -0.15 -15.73 11.66
C LYS A 114 0.87 -15.43 10.57
N ASP A 115 0.46 -15.50 9.31
CA ASP A 115 1.32 -15.16 8.17
C ASP A 115 1.64 -13.66 8.21
N LEU A 116 0.65 -12.81 8.48
CA LEU A 116 0.87 -11.36 8.63
C LEU A 116 1.88 -11.05 9.73
N ILE A 117 1.70 -11.64 10.92
CA ILE A 117 2.58 -11.41 12.07
C ILE A 117 4.00 -11.92 11.77
N GLY A 118 4.15 -13.11 11.18
CA GLY A 118 5.46 -13.64 10.80
C GLY A 118 6.14 -12.83 9.68
N PHE A 119 5.34 -12.27 8.77
CA PHE A 119 5.84 -11.49 7.63
C PHE A 119 6.11 -10.01 7.96
N GLU A 120 5.53 -9.49 9.04
CA GLU A 120 5.73 -8.10 9.48
C GLU A 120 7.22 -7.75 9.61
N PHE A 121 7.99 -8.60 10.28
CA PHE A 121 9.44 -8.38 10.44
C PHE A 121 10.18 -8.41 9.10
N THR A 122 9.74 -9.25 8.16
CA THR A 122 10.34 -9.31 6.80
C THR A 122 10.14 -7.99 6.06
N VAL A 123 8.95 -7.38 6.18
CA VAL A 123 8.67 -6.07 5.61
C VAL A 123 9.48 -4.98 6.29
N LEU A 124 9.58 -5.02 7.62
CA LEU A 124 10.37 -4.06 8.38
C LEU A 124 11.86 -4.08 7.97
N VAL A 125 12.44 -5.27 7.80
CA VAL A 125 13.82 -5.44 7.31
C VAL A 125 13.95 -4.94 5.88
N ALA A 126 12.98 -5.21 5.00
CA ALA A 126 13.01 -4.71 3.61
C ALA A 126 12.90 -3.19 3.52
N LEU A 127 12.29 -2.55 4.53
CA LEU A 127 12.26 -1.09 4.72
C LEU A 127 13.51 -0.56 5.43
N GLU A 128 14.49 -1.40 5.72
CA GLU A 128 15.74 -1.03 6.42
C GLU A 128 15.49 -0.37 7.78
N LEU A 129 14.41 -0.79 8.47
CA LEU A 129 13.95 -0.19 9.73
C LEU A 129 13.61 1.31 9.63
N ALA A 130 13.57 1.89 8.41
CA ALA A 130 13.34 3.30 8.16
C ALA A 130 11.83 3.62 8.11
N LEU A 131 11.19 3.56 9.29
CA LEU A 131 9.77 3.91 9.47
C LEU A 131 9.53 5.41 9.65
N TYR A 132 10.51 6.17 10.13
CA TYR A 132 10.41 7.63 10.14
C TYR A 132 10.68 8.17 8.73
N LEU A 133 9.65 8.78 8.14
CA LEU A 133 9.68 9.26 6.76
C LEU A 133 9.84 10.78 6.73
N PRO A 134 10.65 11.33 5.81
CA PRO A 134 10.71 12.77 5.62
C PRO A 134 9.39 13.29 5.02
N GLU A 135 9.01 14.51 5.40
CA GLU A 135 7.73 15.11 5.03
C GLU A 135 7.52 15.17 3.50
N ASN A 136 8.58 15.43 2.74
CA ASN A 136 8.52 15.48 1.27
C ASN A 136 8.08 14.16 0.62
N GLN A 137 8.24 13.03 1.30
CA GLN A 137 7.75 11.73 0.84
C GLN A 137 6.27 11.53 1.22
N VAL A 138 5.85 11.97 2.42
CA VAL A 138 4.50 11.72 2.94
C VAL A 138 3.48 12.73 2.41
N LEU A 139 3.84 14.02 2.37
CA LEU A 139 2.95 15.13 2.07
C LEU A 139 2.25 15.02 0.70
N PRO A 140 2.90 14.56 -0.39
CA PRO A 140 2.21 14.36 -1.66
C PRO A 140 1.10 13.29 -1.60
N HIS A 141 1.25 12.27 -0.75
CA HIS A 141 0.19 11.28 -0.54
C HIS A 141 -0.93 11.85 0.32
N TYR A 142 -0.57 12.55 1.40
CA TYR A 142 -1.52 13.19 2.29
C TYR A 142 -2.45 14.15 1.53
N ARG A 143 -1.87 15.09 0.76
CA ARG A 143 -2.63 16.02 -0.08
C ARG A 143 -3.59 15.31 -1.02
N ARG A 144 -3.14 14.24 -1.69
CA ARG A 144 -3.99 13.46 -2.61
C ARG A 144 -5.14 12.73 -1.91
N LEU A 145 -4.97 12.34 -0.64
CA LEU A 145 -6.03 11.71 0.15
C LEU A 145 -7.04 12.73 0.67
N THR A 146 -6.59 13.92 1.07
CA THR A 146 -7.45 14.94 1.68
C THR A 146 -8.12 15.87 0.66
N GLN A 147 -7.59 15.99 -0.56
CA GLN A 147 -8.16 16.83 -1.63
C GLN A 147 -9.24 16.11 -2.47
N GLN A 148 -9.65 14.90 -2.12
CA GLN A 148 -10.69 14.14 -2.83
C GLN A 148 -12.10 14.37 -2.26
N PHE A 149 -12.34 15.51 -1.62
CA PHE A 149 -13.64 15.99 -1.19
C PHE A 149 -14.06 17.20 -2.03
#